data_AF-A0A8H3C8W6-F1
#
_entry.id   AF-A0A8H3C8W6-F1
#
_cell.length_a   1.000
_cell.length_b   1.000
_cell.length_c   1.000
_cell.angle_alpha   90.00
_cell.angle_beta   90.00
_cell.angle_gamma   90.00
#
_symmetry.space_group_name_H-M   'P 1'
#
loop_
_entity.id
_entity.type
_entity.pdbx_description
1 polymer ?
#
loop_
_entity_poly.entity_id
_entity_poly.type
_entity_poly.pdbx_seq_one_letter_code
_entity_poly.pdbx_strand_id
1 'polypeptide(L)'
;MLGHNATDTRPAPLVYKGHTHYVWSVAFAPDGNSLASGSLDHTVRTWDAYSPSAIDEPLTGHTSSAYSVSYSPLGDIIASGSRDNTIRLWDRTTRRQVGQPLKGHTSDVISVAFSPDASLIASGSFDRTVRVWGVKTRQLVSGPFEGHTYRVRSVAFTPDSARIVSGSDDKTIRIWDVERGQPVVGPLQGHADAVRLVSLPPDGSQIISGSSDNTLRLWDTRSGAMIGQPFKGHTGRVYSVSFSPSGIYVASGSEDKTVRVWDVRTGRQVDEALEQHTGSVYSVAFSPSGRHIASGSADCTVLIWDVSGRGFSDHNEPQTVAEEASNPDQSQSLDHVDSDAKRDSHPGTKDDTTLADGDDQDLLVTHMSIQDMFDLLSDHGCIDLGSHMDPIQHSAVLMSGGGFGDIWKGELLNGTKVAIKVWRASLIEQCDYKMLK
;
A
#
# COMPACT_ATOMS: atom_id res chain seq x y z
N MET A 1 -30.32 5.20 37.24
CA MET A 1 -31.00 5.56 35.97
C MET A 1 -30.65 7.01 35.70
N LEU A 2 -30.20 7.43 34.52
CA LEU A 2 -30.21 6.78 33.20
C LEU A 2 -28.78 6.58 32.69
N GLY A 3 -28.56 5.56 31.85
CA GLY A 3 -27.30 5.40 31.13
C GLY A 3 -27.32 6.22 29.84
N HIS A 4 -26.28 7.01 29.61
CA HIS A 4 -25.98 7.48 28.27
C HIS A 4 -25.26 6.37 27.52
N ASN A 5 -26.01 5.55 26.80
CA ASN A 5 -25.44 4.83 25.66
C ASN A 5 -25.03 5.90 24.65
N ALA A 6 -23.73 6.21 24.59
CA ALA A 6 -23.17 6.78 23.38
C ALA A 6 -23.44 5.77 22.27
N THR A 7 -24.30 6.13 21.32
CA THR A 7 -24.46 5.34 20.09
C THR A 7 -23.11 5.31 19.41
N ASP A 8 -22.56 4.12 19.18
CA ASP A 8 -21.30 3.94 18.49
C ASP A 8 -21.47 4.34 17.01
N THR A 9 -21.21 5.62 16.70
CA THR A 9 -21.41 6.21 15.36
C THR A 9 -20.25 5.89 14.40
N ARG A 10 -19.62 4.72 14.55
CA ARG A 10 -18.62 4.25 13.59
C ARG A 10 -19.29 4.00 12.23
N PRO A 11 -18.70 4.45 11.10
CA PRO A 11 -19.25 4.18 9.79
C PRO A 11 -19.27 2.66 9.53
N ALA A 12 -20.40 2.16 9.02
CA ALA A 12 -20.51 0.77 8.59
C ALA A 12 -19.60 0.52 7.37
N PRO A 13 -18.99 -0.67 7.23
CA PRO A 13 -18.17 -0.99 6.07
C PRO A 13 -18.99 -1.01 4.79
N LEU A 14 -18.36 -0.64 3.68
CA LEU A 14 -18.92 -0.82 2.34
C LEU A 14 -19.01 -2.32 2.04
N VAL A 15 -20.19 -2.77 1.57
CA VAL A 15 -20.50 -4.20 1.36
C VAL A 15 -20.57 -4.53 -0.12
N TYR A 16 -19.61 -5.32 -0.60
CA TYR A 16 -19.49 -5.76 -1.99
C TYR A 16 -20.04 -7.17 -2.14
N LYS A 17 -20.98 -7.35 -3.07
CA LYS A 17 -21.64 -8.63 -3.37
C LYS A 17 -21.55 -8.93 -4.86
N GLY A 18 -21.32 -10.19 -5.22
CA GLY A 18 -21.30 -10.64 -6.61
C GLY A 18 -20.56 -11.95 -6.85
N HIS A 19 -19.65 -12.34 -5.96
CA HIS A 19 -19.12 -13.70 -5.95
C HIS A 19 -20.19 -14.70 -5.49
N THR A 20 -20.20 -15.88 -6.09
CA THR A 20 -21.18 -16.95 -5.79
C THR A 20 -20.62 -18.01 -4.83
N HIS A 21 -19.33 -17.90 -4.49
CA HIS A 21 -18.65 -18.70 -3.48
C HIS A 21 -17.70 -17.80 -2.66
N TYR A 22 -17.09 -18.40 -1.64
CA TYR A 22 -16.13 -17.76 -0.73
C TYR A 22 -15.08 -16.91 -1.44
N VAL A 23 -14.89 -15.70 -0.95
CA VAL A 23 -13.80 -14.82 -1.40
C VAL A 23 -12.56 -15.17 -0.62
N TRP A 24 -11.55 -15.70 -1.30
CA TRP A 24 -10.34 -16.24 -0.65
C TRP A 24 -9.20 -15.24 -0.57
N SER A 25 -9.13 -14.30 -1.51
CA SER A 25 -8.06 -13.31 -1.60
C SER A 25 -8.63 -11.96 -2.04
N VAL A 26 -8.15 -10.88 -1.43
CA VAL A 26 -8.39 -9.49 -1.85
C VAL A 26 -7.07 -8.74 -1.92
N ALA A 27 -6.94 -7.82 -2.87
CA ALA A 27 -5.77 -6.96 -3.02
C ALA A 27 -6.19 -5.59 -3.56
N PHE A 28 -5.68 -4.50 -2.98
CA PHE A 28 -5.84 -3.16 -3.55
C PHE A 28 -4.91 -2.97 -4.76
N ALA A 29 -5.35 -2.18 -5.73
CA ALA A 29 -4.48 -1.61 -6.74
C ALA A 29 -3.51 -0.60 -6.09
N PRO A 30 -2.32 -0.35 -6.67
CA PRO A 30 -1.36 0.64 -6.15
C PRO A 30 -1.91 2.07 -6.06
N ASP A 31 -2.90 2.40 -6.89
CA ASP A 31 -3.62 3.69 -6.84
C ASP A 31 -4.64 3.78 -5.68
N GLY A 32 -4.97 2.67 -5.03
CA GLY A 32 -5.98 2.60 -3.96
C GLY A 32 -7.43 2.80 -4.43
N ASN A 33 -7.67 3.10 -5.71
CA ASN A 33 -9.00 3.40 -6.26
C ASN A 33 -9.77 2.15 -6.69
N SER A 34 -9.09 1.01 -6.81
CA SER A 34 -9.75 -0.27 -7.13
C SER A 34 -9.22 -1.42 -6.29
N LEU A 35 -10.07 -2.44 -6.14
CA LEU A 35 -9.79 -3.67 -5.41
C LEU A 35 -10.02 -4.87 -6.33
N ALA A 36 -9.15 -5.87 -6.29
CA ALA A 36 -9.37 -7.17 -6.93
C ALA A 36 -9.72 -8.23 -5.87
N SER A 37 -10.54 -9.22 -6.24
CA SER A 37 -10.84 -10.36 -5.40
C SER A 37 -10.84 -11.68 -6.17
N GLY A 38 -10.17 -12.69 -5.61
CA GLY A 38 -10.19 -14.08 -6.09
C GLY A 38 -11.15 -14.94 -5.28
N SER A 39 -11.95 -15.75 -5.98
CA SER A 39 -13.01 -16.55 -5.37
C SER A 39 -12.96 -18.03 -5.74
N LEU A 40 -13.54 -18.84 -4.86
CA LEU A 40 -13.75 -20.26 -5.10
C LEU A 40 -14.68 -20.54 -6.29
N ASP A 41 -15.47 -19.55 -6.74
CA ASP A 41 -16.30 -19.59 -7.96
C ASP A 41 -15.52 -19.53 -9.29
N HIS A 42 -14.19 -19.63 -9.21
CA HIS A 42 -13.26 -19.70 -10.35
C HIS A 42 -13.01 -18.36 -11.06
N THR A 43 -13.60 -17.26 -10.57
CA THR A 43 -13.45 -15.93 -11.15
C THR A 43 -12.54 -15.02 -10.33
N VAL A 44 -12.00 -13.99 -10.99
CA VAL A 44 -11.46 -12.80 -10.33
C VAL A 44 -12.39 -11.63 -10.64
N ARG A 45 -12.84 -10.91 -9.62
CA ARG A 45 -13.62 -9.66 -9.79
C ARG A 45 -12.76 -8.44 -9.47
N THR A 46 -13.20 -7.28 -9.97
CA THR A 46 -12.62 -5.98 -9.62
C THR A 46 -13.71 -5.00 -9.27
N TRP A 47 -13.46 -4.20 -8.25
CA TRP A 47 -14.41 -3.30 -7.60
C TRP A 47 -13.82 -1.90 -7.52
N ASP A 48 -14.69 -0.90 -7.55
CA ASP A 48 -14.32 0.44 -7.13
C ASP A 48 -14.10 0.43 -5.61
N ALA A 49 -13.05 1.09 -5.11
CA ALA A 49 -12.70 1.02 -3.69
C ALA A 49 -13.62 1.85 -2.77
N TYR A 50 -14.43 2.76 -3.34
CA TYR A 50 -15.23 3.74 -2.60
C TYR A 50 -16.73 3.70 -2.96
N SER A 51 -17.09 3.00 -4.04
CA SER A 51 -18.46 2.66 -4.42
C SER A 51 -18.64 1.13 -4.38
N PRO A 52 -19.73 0.59 -3.79
CA PRO A 52 -20.03 -0.85 -3.74
C PRO A 52 -20.49 -1.42 -5.11
N SER A 53 -19.76 -1.07 -6.17
CA SER A 53 -20.02 -1.41 -7.56
C SER A 53 -18.89 -2.28 -8.10
N ALA A 54 -19.23 -3.34 -8.81
CA ALA A 54 -18.26 -4.02 -9.66
C ALA A 54 -17.90 -3.09 -10.83
N ILE A 55 -16.61 -2.98 -11.15
CA ILE A 55 -16.15 -2.14 -12.28
C ILE A 55 -16.61 -2.72 -13.62
N ASP A 56 -16.68 -4.05 -13.71
CA ASP A 56 -17.08 -4.77 -14.92
C ASP A 56 -17.43 -6.24 -14.59
N GLU A 57 -17.77 -7.03 -15.60
CA GLU A 57 -17.90 -8.49 -15.55
C GLU A 57 -16.63 -9.18 -14.98
N PRO A 58 -16.77 -10.38 -14.38
CA PRO A 58 -15.65 -11.13 -13.83
C PRO A 58 -14.63 -11.51 -14.90
N LEU A 59 -13.36 -11.49 -14.50
CA LEU A 59 -12.26 -12.08 -15.25
C LEU A 59 -12.39 -13.60 -15.18
N THR A 60 -12.80 -14.22 -16.29
CA THR A 60 -13.02 -15.66 -16.42
C THR A 60 -11.89 -16.33 -17.21
N GLY A 61 -11.53 -17.55 -16.81
CA GLY A 61 -10.62 -18.38 -17.60
C GLY A 61 -10.00 -19.53 -16.81
N HIS A 62 -9.81 -19.36 -15.49
CA HIS A 62 -9.43 -20.47 -14.61
C HIS A 62 -10.50 -21.57 -14.64
N THR A 63 -10.05 -22.83 -14.65
CA THR A 63 -10.96 -24.00 -14.69
C THR A 63 -11.27 -24.54 -13.29
N SER A 64 -10.86 -23.84 -12.24
CA SER A 64 -11.13 -24.14 -10.83
C SER A 64 -10.86 -22.90 -9.97
N SER A 65 -11.07 -23.01 -8.65
CA SER A 65 -11.02 -21.90 -7.68
C SER A 65 -9.81 -20.99 -7.84
N ALA A 66 -10.03 -19.67 -7.85
CA ALA A 66 -8.98 -18.66 -7.85
C ALA A 66 -8.62 -18.33 -6.39
N TYR A 67 -7.45 -18.77 -5.94
CA TYR A 67 -7.06 -18.69 -4.53
C TYR A 67 -6.30 -17.41 -4.18
N SER A 68 -5.58 -16.81 -5.12
CA SER A 68 -4.80 -15.60 -4.83
C SER A 68 -4.92 -14.62 -5.98
N VAL A 69 -4.99 -13.33 -5.63
CA VAL A 69 -4.87 -12.20 -6.56
C VAL A 69 -3.78 -11.24 -6.06
N SER A 70 -3.02 -10.67 -6.97
CA SER A 70 -2.05 -9.60 -6.70
C SER A 70 -2.08 -8.62 -7.86
N TYR A 71 -2.04 -7.32 -7.57
CA TYR A 71 -1.72 -6.31 -8.58
C TYR A 71 -0.21 -6.27 -8.84
N SER A 72 0.14 -5.93 -10.08
CA SER A 72 1.44 -5.37 -10.45
C SER A 72 1.66 -4.04 -9.72
N PRO A 73 2.88 -3.72 -9.22
CA PRO A 73 3.21 -2.40 -8.68
C PRO A 73 2.96 -1.24 -9.65
N LEU A 74 2.90 -1.51 -10.97
CA LEU A 74 2.55 -0.52 -12.00
C LEU A 74 1.03 -0.34 -12.18
N GLY A 75 0.20 -1.15 -11.52
CA GLY A 75 -1.26 -1.07 -11.55
C GLY A 75 -1.89 -1.46 -12.89
N ASP A 76 -1.13 -2.07 -13.80
CA ASP A 76 -1.50 -2.41 -15.18
C ASP A 76 -2.00 -3.86 -15.33
N ILE A 77 -1.41 -4.80 -14.58
CA ILE A 77 -1.69 -6.24 -14.64
C ILE A 77 -2.16 -6.75 -13.27
N ILE A 78 -3.14 -7.66 -13.27
CA ILE A 78 -3.48 -8.51 -12.12
C ILE A 78 -2.92 -9.91 -12.39
N ALA A 79 -2.26 -10.52 -11.42
CA ALA A 79 -1.91 -11.94 -11.42
C ALA A 79 -2.89 -12.72 -10.54
N SER A 80 -3.25 -13.94 -10.93
CA SER A 80 -4.04 -14.85 -10.10
C SER A 80 -3.51 -16.28 -10.09
N GLY A 81 -3.45 -16.88 -8.90
CA GLY A 81 -3.12 -18.30 -8.69
C GLY A 81 -4.38 -19.14 -8.45
N SER A 82 -4.42 -20.37 -8.97
CA SER A 82 -5.61 -21.21 -8.92
C SER A 82 -5.33 -22.69 -8.61
N ARG A 83 -6.39 -23.35 -8.16
CA ARG A 83 -6.55 -24.81 -8.10
C ARG A 83 -6.39 -25.52 -9.44
N ASP A 84 -6.45 -24.81 -10.58
CA ASP A 84 -6.13 -25.39 -11.90
C ASP A 84 -4.61 -25.58 -12.16
N ASN A 85 -3.77 -25.41 -11.12
CA ASN A 85 -2.31 -25.47 -11.14
C ASN A 85 -1.64 -24.38 -12.00
N THR A 86 -2.39 -23.36 -12.45
CA THR A 86 -1.85 -22.27 -13.28
C THR A 86 -1.83 -20.93 -12.57
N ILE A 87 -1.01 -20.03 -13.10
CA ILE A 87 -1.08 -18.60 -12.84
C ILE A 87 -1.59 -17.92 -14.10
N ARG A 88 -2.52 -16.98 -13.97
CA ARG A 88 -3.00 -16.16 -15.08
C ARG A 88 -2.69 -14.70 -14.83
N LEU A 89 -2.41 -13.99 -15.90
CA LEU A 89 -2.16 -12.55 -15.92
C LEU A 89 -3.32 -11.91 -16.68
N TRP A 90 -3.86 -10.83 -16.14
CA TRP A 90 -5.00 -10.11 -16.70
C TRP A 90 -4.62 -8.65 -16.87
N ASP A 91 -4.77 -8.13 -18.07
CA ASP A 91 -4.60 -6.71 -18.36
C ASP A 91 -5.82 -5.96 -17.79
N ARG A 92 -5.56 -5.01 -16.89
CA ARG A 92 -6.60 -4.30 -16.12
C ARG A 92 -7.53 -3.49 -17.02
N THR A 93 -6.98 -2.88 -18.08
CA THR A 93 -7.67 -1.95 -18.98
C THR A 93 -8.53 -2.68 -20.00
N THR A 94 -8.00 -3.70 -20.63
CA THR A 94 -8.67 -4.48 -21.69
C THR A 94 -9.47 -5.66 -21.16
N ARG A 95 -9.35 -5.98 -19.85
CA ARG A 95 -10.01 -7.10 -19.15
C ARG A 95 -9.64 -8.49 -19.71
N ARG A 96 -8.57 -8.58 -20.51
CA ARG A 96 -8.18 -9.81 -21.22
C ARG A 96 -6.98 -10.49 -20.56
N GLN A 97 -6.92 -11.81 -20.70
CA GLN A 97 -5.76 -12.60 -20.26
C GLN A 97 -4.53 -12.28 -21.13
N VAL A 98 -3.38 -12.01 -20.51
CA VAL A 98 -2.12 -11.61 -21.16
C VAL A 98 -1.41 -12.83 -21.74
N GLY A 99 -1.99 -13.40 -22.80
CA GLY A 99 -1.53 -14.62 -23.47
C GLY A 99 -1.73 -15.88 -22.62
N GLN A 100 -0.82 -16.86 -22.72
CA GLN A 100 -1.04 -18.19 -22.14
C GLN A 100 -0.81 -18.23 -20.61
N PRO A 101 -1.56 -19.07 -19.86
CA PRO A 101 -1.33 -19.26 -18.43
C PRO A 101 0.08 -19.79 -18.15
N LEU A 102 0.70 -19.35 -17.07
CA LEU A 102 1.98 -19.88 -16.60
C LEU A 102 1.73 -21.27 -16.00
N LYS A 103 2.49 -22.26 -16.46
CA LYS A 103 2.34 -23.68 -16.09
C LYS A 103 3.66 -24.24 -15.60
N GLY A 104 3.62 -25.09 -14.57
CA GLY A 104 4.79 -25.82 -14.08
C GLY A 104 4.66 -26.33 -12.64
N HIS A 105 3.77 -25.73 -11.84
CA HIS A 105 3.34 -26.35 -10.58
C HIS A 105 2.53 -27.63 -10.83
N THR A 106 2.65 -28.60 -9.94
CA THR A 106 1.97 -29.92 -10.05
C THR A 106 0.73 -30.04 -9.15
N SER A 107 0.45 -29.03 -8.33
CA SER A 107 -0.76 -28.89 -7.51
C SER A 107 -1.15 -27.41 -7.41
N ASP A 108 -2.30 -27.15 -6.80
CA ASP A 108 -2.95 -25.87 -6.54
C ASP A 108 -1.93 -24.74 -6.27
N VAL A 109 -2.03 -23.64 -7.01
CA VAL A 109 -1.28 -22.41 -6.74
C VAL A 109 -2.10 -21.56 -5.78
N ILE A 110 -1.60 -21.38 -4.56
CA ILE A 110 -2.36 -20.82 -3.43
C ILE A 110 -2.04 -19.35 -3.20
N SER A 111 -0.83 -18.93 -3.55
CA SER A 111 -0.35 -17.56 -3.37
C SER A 111 0.49 -17.16 -4.57
N VAL A 112 0.23 -15.95 -5.08
CA VAL A 112 1.05 -15.26 -6.07
C VAL A 112 1.38 -13.86 -5.54
N ALA A 113 2.59 -13.38 -5.82
CA ALA A 113 3.03 -12.02 -5.49
C ALA A 113 3.90 -11.49 -6.62
N PHE A 114 3.71 -10.23 -7.02
CA PHE A 114 4.67 -9.54 -7.89
C PHE A 114 5.91 -9.10 -7.09
N SER A 115 7.06 -9.03 -7.75
CA SER A 115 8.21 -8.31 -7.22
C SER A 115 7.96 -6.79 -7.26
N PRO A 116 8.48 -6.00 -6.30
CA PRO A 116 8.38 -4.54 -6.28
C PRO A 116 8.83 -3.83 -7.58
N ASP A 117 9.79 -4.39 -8.31
CA ASP A 117 10.25 -3.89 -9.62
C ASP A 117 9.33 -4.26 -10.80
N ALA A 118 8.22 -4.96 -10.53
CA ALA A 118 7.25 -5.51 -11.49
C ALA A 118 7.83 -6.46 -12.56
N SER A 119 9.07 -6.95 -12.40
CA SER A 119 9.71 -7.81 -13.42
C SER A 119 9.43 -9.30 -13.22
N LEU A 120 9.14 -9.73 -11.99
CA LEU A 120 8.94 -11.12 -11.59
C LEU A 120 7.60 -11.35 -10.88
N ILE A 121 7.17 -12.61 -10.86
CA ILE A 121 6.11 -13.13 -10.00
C ILE A 121 6.67 -14.32 -9.21
N ALA A 122 6.43 -14.35 -7.91
CA ALA A 122 6.63 -15.52 -7.06
C ALA A 122 5.31 -16.28 -6.93
N SER A 123 5.37 -17.60 -6.83
CA SER A 123 4.20 -18.43 -6.52
C SER A 123 4.51 -19.53 -5.52
N GLY A 124 3.59 -19.73 -4.57
CA GLY A 124 3.60 -20.82 -3.59
C GLY A 124 2.47 -21.83 -3.89
N SER A 125 2.80 -23.12 -3.82
CA SER A 125 1.88 -24.20 -4.21
C SER A 125 1.77 -25.33 -3.16
N PHE A 126 0.65 -26.05 -3.26
CA PHE A 126 0.45 -27.33 -2.60
C PHE A 126 1.44 -28.42 -3.04
N ASP A 127 2.18 -28.25 -4.15
CA ASP A 127 3.31 -29.09 -4.54
C ASP A 127 4.57 -28.92 -3.67
N ARG A 128 4.49 -28.04 -2.64
CA ARG A 128 5.54 -27.74 -1.64
C ARG A 128 6.68 -26.88 -2.16
N THR A 129 6.60 -26.39 -3.40
CA THR A 129 7.64 -25.56 -4.01
C THR A 129 7.25 -24.08 -4.04
N VAL A 130 8.27 -23.22 -4.06
CA VAL A 130 8.17 -21.84 -4.56
C VAL A 130 8.72 -21.79 -5.98
N ARG A 131 8.10 -21.01 -6.87
CA ARG A 131 8.59 -20.78 -8.25
C ARG A 131 8.61 -19.30 -8.56
N VAL A 132 9.53 -18.89 -9.43
CA VAL A 132 9.69 -17.49 -9.86
C VAL A 132 9.59 -17.40 -11.37
N TRP A 133 8.73 -16.50 -11.86
CA TRP A 133 8.36 -16.35 -13.27
C TRP A 133 8.67 -14.95 -13.75
N GLY A 134 9.19 -14.80 -14.97
CA GLY A 134 9.37 -13.48 -15.57
C GLY A 134 8.05 -12.97 -16.16
N VAL A 135 7.61 -11.76 -15.77
CA VAL A 135 6.33 -11.19 -16.22
C VAL A 135 6.31 -11.03 -17.75
N LYS A 136 7.37 -10.46 -18.32
CA LYS A 136 7.49 -10.21 -19.77
C LYS A 136 7.80 -11.49 -20.57
N THR A 137 8.62 -12.40 -20.04
CA THR A 137 9.01 -13.64 -20.73
C THR A 137 7.94 -14.72 -20.65
N ARG A 138 7.13 -14.70 -19.59
CA ARG A 138 6.16 -15.75 -19.20
C ARG A 138 6.81 -17.14 -19.09
N GLN A 139 8.09 -17.18 -18.69
CA GLN A 139 8.84 -18.40 -18.43
C GLN A 139 9.20 -18.49 -16.94
N LEU A 140 9.45 -19.72 -16.48
CA LEU A 140 10.11 -19.96 -15.21
C LEU A 140 11.52 -19.37 -15.28
N VAL A 141 11.82 -18.41 -14.40
CA VAL A 141 13.13 -17.74 -14.28
C VAL A 141 13.97 -18.40 -13.21
N SER A 142 13.36 -18.83 -12.10
CA SER A 142 14.07 -19.48 -11.00
C SER A 142 13.17 -20.50 -10.27
N GLY A 143 13.80 -21.53 -9.71
CA GLY A 143 13.15 -22.64 -9.01
C GLY A 143 12.83 -23.87 -9.87
N PRO A 144 12.11 -24.87 -9.33
CA PRO A 144 11.44 -24.86 -8.03
C PRO A 144 12.40 -24.75 -6.84
N PHE A 145 12.04 -23.94 -5.85
CA PHE A 145 12.75 -23.89 -4.57
C PHE A 145 12.20 -25.00 -3.67
N GLU A 146 13.07 -25.93 -3.30
CA GLU A 146 12.73 -27.10 -2.49
C GLU A 146 13.27 -26.92 -1.06
N GLY A 147 12.53 -27.44 -0.08
CA GLY A 147 12.93 -27.40 1.33
C GLY A 147 11.77 -27.28 2.31
N HIS A 148 10.61 -26.78 1.87
CA HIS A 148 9.38 -26.96 2.63
C HIS A 148 8.92 -28.43 2.55
N THR A 149 8.54 -29.00 3.70
CA THR A 149 8.15 -30.42 3.78
C THR A 149 6.66 -30.66 3.54
N TYR A 150 5.87 -29.58 3.61
CA TYR A 150 4.44 -29.55 3.29
C TYR A 150 4.11 -28.31 2.44
N ARG A 151 2.81 -28.16 2.12
CA ARG A 151 2.23 -27.16 1.21
C ARG A 151 2.68 -25.74 1.53
N VAL A 152 3.20 -25.02 0.53
CA VAL A 152 3.46 -23.58 0.66
C VAL A 152 2.11 -22.84 0.56
N ARG A 153 1.81 -22.03 1.56
CA ARG A 153 0.54 -21.29 1.65
C ARG A 153 0.65 -19.85 1.21
N SER A 154 1.81 -19.24 1.37
CA SER A 154 2.04 -17.82 1.12
C SER A 154 3.46 -17.57 0.66
N VAL A 155 3.60 -16.63 -0.28
CA VAL A 155 4.88 -16.06 -0.74
C VAL A 155 4.77 -14.54 -0.76
N ALA A 156 5.86 -13.86 -0.42
CA ALA A 156 6.01 -12.40 -0.56
C ALA A 156 7.46 -12.07 -0.95
N PHE A 157 7.67 -11.07 -1.80
CA PHE A 157 9.02 -10.56 -2.07
C PHE A 157 9.48 -9.61 -0.96
N THR A 158 10.79 -9.54 -0.73
CA THR A 158 11.40 -8.40 -0.03
C THR A 158 11.35 -7.15 -0.92
N PRO A 159 11.38 -5.92 -0.34
CA PRO A 159 11.34 -4.67 -1.11
C PRO A 159 12.45 -4.51 -2.16
N ASP A 160 13.61 -5.12 -1.90
CA ASP A 160 14.77 -5.20 -2.81
C ASP A 160 14.55 -6.14 -4.02
N SER A 161 13.41 -6.84 -4.11
CA SER A 161 13.09 -7.89 -5.10
C SER A 161 14.06 -9.10 -5.13
N ALA A 162 15.10 -9.11 -4.28
CA ALA A 162 16.19 -10.09 -4.31
C ALA A 162 15.89 -11.37 -3.52
N ARG A 163 14.92 -11.33 -2.61
CA ARG A 163 14.51 -12.48 -1.78
C ARG A 163 13.00 -12.68 -1.78
N ILE A 164 12.60 -13.91 -1.49
CA ILE A 164 11.21 -14.29 -1.25
C ILE A 164 11.10 -14.87 0.16
N VAL A 165 10.07 -14.49 0.90
CA VAL A 165 9.67 -15.10 2.16
C VAL A 165 8.47 -16.03 1.89
N SER A 166 8.47 -17.24 2.44
CA SER A 166 7.35 -18.17 2.30
C SER A 166 6.92 -18.82 3.61
N GLY A 167 5.61 -18.97 3.80
CA GLY A 167 4.99 -19.70 4.93
C GLY A 167 4.33 -21.01 4.48
N SER A 168 4.38 -22.04 5.33
CA SER A 168 3.97 -23.41 4.96
C SER A 168 3.16 -24.16 6.03
N ASP A 169 2.43 -25.18 5.58
CA ASP A 169 1.85 -26.26 6.40
C ASP A 169 2.89 -26.97 7.29
N ASP A 170 4.18 -26.88 6.97
CA ASP A 170 5.26 -27.44 7.81
C ASP A 170 5.59 -26.61 9.06
N LYS A 171 4.78 -25.57 9.32
CA LYS A 171 4.86 -24.67 10.49
C LYS A 171 6.07 -23.75 10.48
N THR A 172 6.84 -23.72 9.39
CA THR A 172 8.04 -22.89 9.25
C THR A 172 7.82 -21.74 8.27
N ILE A 173 8.68 -20.73 8.40
CA ILE A 173 8.89 -19.70 7.38
C ILE A 173 10.30 -19.88 6.81
N ARG A 174 10.49 -19.65 5.51
CA ARG A 174 11.80 -19.67 4.85
C ARG A 174 12.01 -18.39 4.06
N ILE A 175 13.25 -17.92 3.99
CA ILE A 175 13.67 -16.81 3.14
C ILE A 175 14.62 -17.35 2.09
N TRP A 176 14.31 -17.13 0.82
CA TRP A 176 15.02 -17.65 -0.35
C TRP A 176 15.72 -16.51 -1.09
N ASP A 177 16.93 -16.76 -1.59
CA ASP A 177 17.57 -15.92 -2.59
C ASP A 177 16.98 -16.23 -3.97
N VAL A 178 16.50 -15.21 -4.68
CA VAL A 178 15.80 -15.35 -5.97
C VAL A 178 16.73 -15.81 -7.09
N GLU A 179 17.98 -15.35 -7.10
CA GLU A 179 18.98 -15.66 -8.11
C GLU A 179 19.51 -17.09 -7.93
N ARG A 180 19.83 -17.48 -6.68
CA ARG A 180 20.43 -18.78 -6.33
C ARG A 180 19.39 -19.88 -6.17
N GLY A 181 18.14 -19.52 -5.86
CA GLY A 181 17.06 -20.44 -5.57
C GLY A 181 17.28 -21.31 -4.33
N GLN A 182 18.06 -20.81 -3.36
CA GLN A 182 18.40 -21.51 -2.13
C GLN A 182 17.89 -20.73 -0.90
N PRO A 183 17.56 -21.41 0.20
CA PRO A 183 17.17 -20.74 1.43
C PRO A 183 18.40 -20.05 2.05
N VAL A 184 18.30 -18.74 2.30
CA VAL A 184 19.33 -17.92 2.96
C VAL A 184 19.05 -17.69 4.45
N VAL A 185 17.78 -17.77 4.88
CA VAL A 185 17.40 -17.72 6.29
C VAL A 185 16.28 -18.73 6.57
N GLY A 186 16.35 -19.38 7.72
CA GLY A 186 15.39 -20.38 8.17
C GLY A 186 15.84 -21.84 7.93
N PRO A 187 14.99 -22.83 8.23
CA PRO A 187 13.58 -22.70 8.60
C PRO A 187 13.38 -21.98 9.94
N LEU A 188 12.57 -20.93 9.91
CA LEU A 188 12.14 -20.14 11.06
C LEU A 188 11.10 -20.95 11.83
N GLN A 189 11.40 -21.30 13.09
CA GLN A 189 10.54 -22.14 13.92
C GLN A 189 9.96 -21.34 15.09
N GLY A 190 8.71 -21.63 15.45
CA GLY A 190 8.07 -21.07 16.64
C GLY A 190 6.56 -21.22 16.65
N HIS A 191 5.92 -21.15 15.47
CA HIS A 191 4.49 -21.46 15.35
C HIS A 191 4.19 -22.93 15.66
N ALA A 192 3.08 -23.17 16.37
CA ALA A 192 2.66 -24.51 16.77
C ALA A 192 1.85 -25.24 15.69
N ASP A 193 1.39 -24.53 14.66
CA ASP A 193 0.64 -25.07 13.52
C ASP A 193 0.92 -24.28 12.21
N ALA A 194 0.33 -24.73 11.10
CA ALA A 194 0.57 -24.24 9.74
C ALA A 194 0.56 -22.70 9.61
N VAL A 195 1.64 -22.15 9.06
CA VAL A 195 1.76 -20.71 8.74
C VAL A 195 0.95 -20.45 7.48
N ARG A 196 -0.08 -19.61 7.60
CA ARG A 196 -1.07 -19.38 6.54
C ARG A 196 -0.69 -18.23 5.63
N LEU A 197 -0.20 -17.14 6.21
CA LEU A 197 0.25 -15.97 5.47
C LEU A 197 1.50 -15.36 6.09
N VAL A 198 2.36 -14.82 5.23
CA VAL A 198 3.47 -13.92 5.60
C VAL A 198 3.28 -12.58 4.89
N SER A 199 3.68 -11.50 5.55
CA SER A 199 3.68 -10.14 5.00
C SER A 199 4.93 -9.41 5.48
N LEU A 200 5.40 -8.43 4.71
CA LEU A 200 6.53 -7.55 5.05
C LEU A 200 6.06 -6.08 4.99
N PRO A 201 6.62 -5.18 5.83
CA PRO A 201 6.45 -3.76 5.69
C PRO A 201 7.36 -3.22 4.55
N PRO A 202 7.17 -1.97 4.09
CA PRO A 202 7.92 -1.43 2.95
C PRO A 202 9.45 -1.32 3.14
N ASP A 203 9.95 -1.31 4.38
CA ASP A 203 11.39 -1.35 4.67
C ASP A 203 11.99 -2.78 4.59
N GLY A 204 11.15 -3.82 4.62
CA GLY A 204 11.52 -5.22 4.61
C GLY A 204 12.30 -5.69 5.85
N SER A 205 12.42 -4.87 6.90
CA SER A 205 13.24 -5.20 8.08
C SER A 205 12.64 -6.32 8.90
N GLN A 206 11.32 -6.47 8.85
CA GLN A 206 10.54 -7.44 9.61
C GLN A 206 9.64 -8.30 8.71
N ILE A 207 9.24 -9.45 9.24
CA ILE A 207 8.17 -10.31 8.69
C ILE A 207 7.10 -10.43 9.77
N ILE A 208 5.83 -10.29 9.42
CA ILE A 208 4.70 -10.75 10.23
C ILE A 208 4.11 -12.01 9.60
N SER A 209 3.76 -12.98 10.44
CA SER A 209 3.12 -14.23 10.02
C SER A 209 1.85 -14.52 10.80
N GLY A 210 0.80 -14.96 10.12
CA GLY A 210 -0.43 -15.50 10.73
C GLY A 210 -0.48 -17.03 10.61
N SER A 211 -0.92 -17.71 11.67
CA SER A 211 -0.92 -19.18 11.73
C SER A 211 -2.26 -19.79 12.16
N SER A 212 -2.40 -21.08 11.87
CA SER A 212 -3.43 -21.95 12.41
C SER A 212 -3.33 -22.19 13.93
N ASP A 213 -2.26 -21.72 14.59
CA ASP A 213 -2.14 -21.71 16.06
C ASP A 213 -2.83 -20.52 16.75
N ASN A 214 -3.66 -19.78 16.00
CA ASN A 214 -4.42 -18.60 16.41
C ASN A 214 -3.56 -17.38 16.80
N THR A 215 -2.24 -17.41 16.56
CA THR A 215 -1.33 -16.29 16.85
C THR A 215 -0.81 -15.61 15.58
N LEU A 216 -0.40 -14.35 15.74
CA LEU A 216 0.56 -13.72 14.83
C LEU A 216 1.94 -13.73 15.49
N ARG A 217 3.00 -13.72 14.68
CA ARG A 217 4.40 -13.57 15.15
C ARG A 217 5.18 -12.64 14.25
N LEU A 218 6.03 -11.85 14.89
CA LEU A 218 6.94 -10.92 14.25
C LEU A 218 8.35 -11.52 14.24
N TRP A 219 9.11 -11.31 13.16
CA TRP A 219 10.44 -11.87 12.96
C TRP A 219 11.36 -10.82 12.34
N ASP A 220 12.64 -10.84 12.69
CA ASP A 220 13.67 -10.05 12.03
C ASP A 220 14.09 -10.73 10.71
N THR A 221 13.95 -10.04 9.58
CA THR A 221 14.17 -10.60 8.23
C THR A 221 15.63 -11.02 7.99
N ARG A 222 16.59 -10.45 8.74
CA ARG A 222 18.02 -10.69 8.53
C ARG A 222 18.56 -11.90 9.30
N SER A 223 18.22 -11.99 10.57
CA SER A 223 18.69 -13.03 11.50
C SER A 223 17.72 -14.20 11.61
N GLY A 224 16.44 -13.98 11.32
CA GLY A 224 15.38 -14.95 11.57
C GLY A 224 14.96 -15.07 13.04
N ALA A 225 15.44 -14.19 13.92
CA ALA A 225 14.98 -14.17 15.31
C ALA A 225 13.51 -13.74 15.40
N MET A 226 12.73 -14.42 16.25
CA MET A 226 11.39 -13.95 16.62
C MET A 226 11.51 -12.68 17.47
N ILE A 227 10.75 -11.64 17.13
CA ILE A 227 10.71 -10.36 17.84
C ILE A 227 9.53 -10.38 18.82
N GLY A 228 9.80 -10.13 20.10
CA GLY A 228 8.78 -9.98 21.13
C GLY A 228 8.02 -11.28 21.46
N GLN A 229 6.75 -11.12 21.86
CA GLN A 229 5.84 -12.22 22.16
C GLN A 229 4.82 -12.40 21.03
N PRO A 230 4.26 -13.61 20.82
CA PRO A 230 3.19 -13.81 19.83
C PRO A 230 1.97 -12.94 20.14
N PHE A 231 1.39 -12.32 19.11
CA PHE A 231 0.20 -11.49 19.28
C PHE A 231 -0.99 -12.42 19.45
N LYS A 232 -1.77 -12.21 20.52
CA LYS A 232 -2.86 -13.10 20.96
C LYS A 232 -4.16 -12.32 21.08
N GLY A 233 -5.25 -12.90 20.62
CA GLY A 233 -6.60 -12.34 20.73
C GLY A 233 -7.62 -12.98 19.79
N HIS A 234 -7.16 -13.51 18.64
CA HIS A 234 -7.98 -14.38 17.81
C HIS A 234 -8.28 -15.71 18.52
N THR A 235 -9.51 -16.21 18.32
CA THR A 235 -10.01 -17.47 18.89
C THR A 235 -10.06 -18.61 17.87
N GLY A 236 -9.85 -18.30 16.59
CA GLY A 236 -9.71 -19.24 15.48
C GLY A 236 -8.43 -19.00 14.67
N ARG A 237 -8.22 -19.81 13.63
CA ARG A 237 -7.02 -19.78 12.79
C ARG A 237 -6.88 -18.44 12.08
N VAL A 238 -5.69 -17.84 12.12
CA VAL A 238 -5.39 -16.59 11.40
C VAL A 238 -5.06 -16.93 9.95
N TYR A 239 -5.95 -16.59 9.03
CA TYR A 239 -5.77 -16.88 7.59
C TYR A 239 -4.90 -15.86 6.87
N SER A 240 -4.98 -14.58 7.27
CA SER A 240 -4.32 -13.48 6.58
C SER A 240 -3.77 -12.45 7.54
N VAL A 241 -2.67 -11.81 7.15
CA VAL A 241 -2.04 -10.66 7.82
C VAL A 241 -1.60 -9.63 6.77
N SER A 242 -1.73 -8.34 7.05
CA SER A 242 -1.22 -7.27 6.19
C SER A 242 -0.60 -6.20 7.05
N PHE A 243 0.66 -5.82 6.80
CA PHE A 243 1.17 -4.54 7.30
C PHE A 243 0.38 -3.38 6.71
N SER A 244 0.29 -2.29 7.47
CA SER A 244 -0.09 -0.98 6.95
C SER A 244 1.08 -0.35 6.18
N PRO A 245 0.82 0.62 5.28
CA PRO A 245 1.86 1.34 4.54
C PRO A 245 2.96 1.97 5.42
N SER A 246 2.67 2.42 6.64
CA SER A 246 3.73 2.89 7.57
C SER A 246 4.57 1.77 8.21
N GLY A 247 4.07 0.54 8.21
CA GLY A 247 4.62 -0.58 8.98
C GLY A 247 4.32 -0.55 10.48
N ILE A 248 3.68 0.49 11.01
CA ILE A 248 3.35 0.64 12.44
C ILE A 248 2.25 -0.35 12.87
N TYR A 249 1.33 -0.70 11.96
CA TYR A 249 0.19 -1.55 12.25
C TYR A 249 0.15 -2.81 11.37
N VAL A 250 -0.53 -3.83 11.88
CA VAL A 250 -0.92 -5.03 11.12
C VAL A 250 -2.43 -5.24 11.23
N ALA A 251 -3.08 -5.58 10.13
CA ALA A 251 -4.43 -6.10 10.08
C ALA A 251 -4.38 -7.63 9.98
N SER A 252 -5.32 -8.35 10.59
CA SER A 252 -5.46 -9.80 10.43
C SER A 252 -6.90 -10.27 10.28
N GLY A 253 -7.11 -11.31 9.47
CA GLY A 253 -8.40 -11.99 9.28
C GLY A 253 -8.34 -13.44 9.74
N SER A 254 -9.42 -13.93 10.35
CA SER A 254 -9.45 -15.20 11.10
C SER A 254 -10.72 -16.04 10.88
N GLU A 255 -10.60 -17.33 11.22
CA GLU A 255 -11.70 -18.29 11.33
C GLU A 255 -12.77 -17.87 12.35
N ASP A 256 -12.41 -17.03 13.33
CA ASP A 256 -13.34 -16.40 14.27
C ASP A 256 -14.21 -15.28 13.68
N LYS A 257 -14.13 -15.06 12.35
CA LYS A 257 -14.94 -14.11 11.58
C LYS A 257 -14.60 -12.64 11.81
N THR A 258 -13.59 -12.34 12.63
CA THR A 258 -13.19 -10.96 12.93
C THR A 258 -12.03 -10.50 12.04
N VAL A 259 -11.98 -9.18 11.79
CA VAL A 259 -10.72 -8.50 11.43
C VAL A 259 -10.20 -7.76 12.67
N ARG A 260 -8.90 -7.83 12.94
CA ARG A 260 -8.25 -7.15 14.07
C ARG A 260 -7.07 -6.31 13.60
N VAL A 261 -6.84 -5.19 14.27
CA VAL A 261 -5.69 -4.29 14.02
C VAL A 261 -4.77 -4.29 15.24
N TRP A 262 -3.47 -4.46 15.02
CA TRP A 262 -2.43 -4.60 16.03
C TRP A 262 -1.36 -3.52 15.87
N ASP A 263 -0.92 -2.91 16.97
CA ASP A 263 0.31 -2.10 17.01
C ASP A 263 1.51 -3.07 17.03
N VAL A 264 2.41 -2.93 16.06
CA VAL A 264 3.53 -3.86 15.81
C VAL A 264 4.57 -3.81 16.93
N ARG A 265 4.79 -2.63 17.52
CA ARG A 265 5.79 -2.37 18.56
C ARG A 265 5.41 -3.00 19.90
N THR A 266 4.13 -3.04 20.23
CA THR A 266 3.59 -3.52 21.51
C THR A 266 2.97 -4.91 21.41
N GLY A 267 2.62 -5.37 20.20
CA GLY A 267 1.89 -6.61 19.95
C GLY A 267 0.47 -6.62 20.49
N ARG A 268 -0.10 -5.43 20.78
CA ARG A 268 -1.45 -5.26 21.33
C ARG A 268 -2.43 -4.88 20.24
N GLN A 269 -3.69 -5.29 20.41
CA GLN A 269 -4.79 -4.83 19.58
C GLN A 269 -5.10 -3.36 19.87
N VAL A 270 -5.35 -2.56 18.82
CA VAL A 270 -5.48 -1.08 18.90
C VAL A 270 -6.89 -0.62 19.29
N ASP A 271 -7.91 -1.23 18.69
CA ASP A 271 -9.34 -0.95 18.88
C ASP A 271 -10.10 -2.29 19.00
N GLU A 272 -11.40 -2.25 19.23
CA GLU A 272 -12.28 -3.43 19.16
C GLU A 272 -12.16 -4.17 17.82
N ALA A 273 -12.56 -5.45 17.82
CA ALA A 273 -12.53 -6.25 16.60
C ALA A 273 -13.59 -5.73 15.60
N LEU A 274 -13.25 -5.76 14.31
CA LEU A 274 -14.17 -5.41 13.24
C LEU A 274 -15.08 -6.61 12.97
N GLU A 275 -16.33 -6.50 13.44
CA GLU A 275 -17.30 -7.59 13.47
C GLU A 275 -18.50 -7.30 12.56
N GLN A 276 -18.52 -7.93 11.38
CA GLN A 276 -19.67 -7.86 10.45
C GLN A 276 -19.72 -9.05 9.47
N HIS A 277 -18.58 -9.69 9.19
CA HIS A 277 -18.56 -10.94 8.44
C HIS A 277 -19.29 -12.05 9.20
N THR A 278 -20.08 -12.85 8.45
CA THR A 278 -20.84 -13.98 9.01
C THR A 278 -20.14 -15.33 8.80
N GLY A 279 -19.09 -15.35 7.98
CA GLY A 279 -18.17 -16.46 7.76
C GLY A 279 -16.72 -16.11 8.12
N SER A 280 -15.82 -17.09 8.00
CA SER A 280 -14.39 -16.91 8.24
C SER A 280 -13.77 -15.89 7.29
N VAL A 281 -12.90 -15.00 7.80
CA VAL A 281 -12.19 -14.02 6.97
C VAL A 281 -10.91 -14.64 6.43
N TYR A 282 -10.86 -14.88 5.13
CA TYR A 282 -9.73 -15.54 4.47
C TYR A 282 -8.61 -14.59 4.05
N SER A 283 -8.94 -13.32 3.78
CA SER A 283 -7.98 -12.32 3.30
C SER A 283 -8.25 -10.97 3.93
N VAL A 284 -7.17 -10.24 4.24
CA VAL A 284 -7.19 -8.81 4.58
C VAL A 284 -6.08 -8.08 3.84
N ALA A 285 -6.33 -6.84 3.44
CA ALA A 285 -5.33 -5.96 2.83
C ALA A 285 -5.56 -4.51 3.27
N PHE A 286 -4.51 -3.78 3.65
CA PHE A 286 -4.59 -2.33 3.80
C PHE A 286 -4.63 -1.63 2.44
N SER A 287 -5.30 -0.48 2.36
CA SER A 287 -5.17 0.43 1.22
C SER A 287 -3.77 1.06 1.19
N PRO A 288 -3.26 1.49 0.02
CA PRO A 288 -1.98 2.20 -0.08
C PRO A 288 -1.91 3.50 0.75
N SER A 289 -3.07 4.07 1.10
CA SER A 289 -3.22 5.24 1.97
C SER A 289 -3.30 4.91 3.47
N GLY A 290 -3.32 3.62 3.84
CA GLY A 290 -3.54 3.12 5.21
C GLY A 290 -4.97 3.26 5.72
N ARG A 291 -5.73 4.26 5.25
CA ARG A 291 -7.06 4.65 5.77
C ARG A 291 -8.13 3.56 5.72
N HIS A 292 -7.99 2.57 4.84
CA HIS A 292 -8.96 1.49 4.69
C HIS A 292 -8.33 0.10 4.83
N ILE A 293 -9.13 -0.85 5.28
CA ILE A 293 -8.85 -2.29 5.19
C ILE A 293 -9.91 -2.91 4.28
N ALA A 294 -9.51 -3.76 3.34
CA ALA A 294 -10.41 -4.65 2.63
C ALA A 294 -10.35 -6.06 3.25
N SER A 295 -11.47 -6.76 3.32
CA SER A 295 -11.53 -8.16 3.78
C SER A 295 -12.43 -9.04 2.92
N GLY A 296 -11.97 -10.26 2.62
CA GLY A 296 -12.71 -11.29 1.87
C GLY A 296 -13.05 -12.49 2.74
N SER A 297 -14.27 -13.03 2.60
CA SER A 297 -14.85 -13.98 3.55
C SER A 297 -15.56 -15.18 2.92
N ALA A 298 -15.74 -16.22 3.75
CA ALA A 298 -16.58 -17.38 3.49
C ALA A 298 -18.09 -17.05 3.35
N ASP A 299 -18.53 -15.84 3.68
CA ASP A 299 -19.90 -15.37 3.42
C ASP A 299 -20.12 -14.82 2.00
N CYS A 300 -19.14 -15.03 1.11
CA CYS A 300 -19.15 -14.59 -0.30
C CYS A 300 -19.15 -13.06 -0.48
N THR A 301 -18.87 -12.29 0.57
CA THR A 301 -18.74 -10.81 0.49
C THR A 301 -17.28 -10.35 0.54
N VAL A 302 -17.08 -9.14 0.03
CA VAL A 302 -15.94 -8.31 0.39
C VAL A 302 -16.46 -7.12 1.20
N LEU A 303 -15.75 -6.76 2.27
CA LEU A 303 -16.01 -5.56 3.04
C LEU A 303 -14.83 -4.59 2.89
N ILE A 304 -15.12 -3.29 2.79
CA ILE A 304 -14.10 -2.24 2.95
C ILE A 304 -14.45 -1.44 4.20
N TRP A 305 -13.52 -1.41 5.15
CA TRP A 305 -13.63 -0.77 6.45
C TRP A 305 -12.86 0.55 6.41
N ASP A 306 -13.50 1.66 6.76
CA ASP A 306 -12.78 2.86 7.16
C ASP A 306 -12.24 2.65 8.57
N VAL A 307 -10.92 2.83 8.73
CA VAL A 307 -10.22 2.75 10.02
C VAL A 307 -9.68 4.10 10.47
N SER A 308 -9.80 5.15 9.66
CA SER A 308 -9.42 6.51 10.05
C SER A 308 -10.23 6.96 11.28
N GLY A 309 -9.53 7.50 12.29
CA GLY A 309 -10.15 7.93 13.55
C GLY A 309 -10.35 6.84 14.63
N ARG A 310 -10.05 5.56 14.37
CA ARG A 310 -10.15 4.47 15.38
C ARG A 310 -9.00 4.45 16.42
N GLY A 311 -8.50 5.61 16.82
CA GLY A 311 -7.24 5.74 17.56
C GLY A 311 -5.99 5.32 16.75
N PHE A 312 -6.19 5.02 15.48
CA PHE A 312 -5.18 4.64 14.50
C PHE A 312 -4.81 5.87 13.65
N SER A 313 -3.50 6.09 13.48
CA SER A 313 -2.94 7.07 12.55
C SER A 313 -1.75 6.44 11.83
N ASP A 314 -1.93 6.05 10.57
CA ASP A 314 -0.82 5.55 9.71
C ASP A 314 0.04 6.69 9.13
N HIS A 315 -0.24 7.92 9.52
CA HIS A 315 0.58 9.09 9.19
C HIS A 315 1.72 9.19 10.20
N ASN A 316 2.94 9.31 9.69
CA ASN A 316 4.17 9.32 10.48
C ASN A 316 4.39 10.71 11.11
N GLU A 317 3.56 11.08 12.08
CA GLU A 317 3.78 12.30 12.87
C GLU A 317 4.99 12.13 13.79
N PRO A 318 5.98 13.05 13.75
CA PRO A 318 7.06 13.06 14.73
C PRO A 318 6.49 13.45 16.10
N GLN A 319 6.28 12.48 16.98
CA GLN A 319 5.84 12.76 18.35
C GLN A 319 6.89 13.61 19.07
N THR A 320 6.54 14.87 19.33
CA THR A 320 7.28 15.73 20.24
C THR A 320 7.18 15.15 21.65
N VAL A 321 8.32 14.70 22.18
CA VAL A 321 8.41 14.27 23.58
C VAL A 321 8.29 15.51 24.44
N ALA A 322 7.10 15.73 25.01
CA ALA A 322 6.91 16.73 26.05
C ALA A 322 7.57 16.22 27.33
N GLU A 323 8.75 16.76 27.67
CA GLU A 323 9.34 16.56 28.99
C GLU A 323 8.48 17.31 30.03
N GLU A 324 7.80 16.55 30.90
CA GLU A 324 7.17 17.10 32.11
C GLU A 324 8.25 17.53 33.11
N ALA A 325 8.81 18.73 32.90
CA ALA A 325 9.72 19.37 33.85
C ALA A 325 8.91 20.00 35.01
N SER A 326 8.66 19.22 36.05
CA SER A 326 8.08 19.73 37.30
C SER A 326 9.09 20.55 38.10
N ASN A 327 8.90 21.87 38.22
CA ASN A 327 8.98 22.58 39.51
C ASN A 327 8.50 24.05 39.45
N PRO A 328 8.11 24.65 40.59
CA PRO A 328 7.37 25.90 40.62
C PRO A 328 8.23 27.13 40.99
N ASP A 329 7.57 28.30 40.83
CA ASP A 329 7.77 29.53 41.60
C ASP A 329 9.07 30.34 41.39
N GLN A 330 8.96 31.47 40.69
CA GLN A 330 9.18 32.79 41.34
C GLN A 330 8.83 33.98 40.42
N SER A 331 8.24 35.00 41.04
CA SER A 331 7.99 36.32 40.48
C SER A 331 9.25 37.16 40.29
N GLN A 332 9.34 37.98 39.25
CA GLN A 332 9.38 39.46 39.39
C GLN A 332 9.42 40.20 38.03
N SER A 333 8.82 41.40 38.03
CA SER A 333 8.88 42.42 36.98
C SER A 333 10.20 43.18 36.99
N LEU A 334 10.61 43.77 35.85
CA LEU A 334 11.25 45.10 35.77
C LEU A 334 11.34 45.61 34.33
N ASP A 335 11.30 46.93 34.15
CA ASP A 335 11.25 47.65 32.87
C ASP A 335 12.64 48.04 32.29
N HIS A 336 12.60 48.60 31.07
CA HIS A 336 13.40 49.72 30.53
C HIS A 336 14.55 49.51 29.50
N VAL A 337 14.27 50.08 28.30
CA VAL A 337 15.04 51.15 27.58
C VAL A 337 16.07 50.79 26.49
N ASP A 338 15.77 51.34 25.30
CA ASP A 338 16.58 51.87 24.16
C ASP A 338 17.95 51.29 23.76
N SER A 339 18.13 51.13 22.43
CA SER A 339 18.96 52.08 21.65
C SER A 339 18.79 51.98 20.12
N ASP A 340 18.79 53.14 19.46
CA ASP A 340 18.81 53.39 18.00
C ASP A 340 19.89 52.65 17.17
N ALA A 341 19.64 52.51 15.85
CA ALA A 341 20.43 53.23 14.81
C ALA A 341 19.91 53.05 13.36
N LYS A 342 19.98 54.13 12.57
CA LYS A 342 19.55 54.26 11.16
C LYS A 342 20.67 53.95 10.13
N ARG A 343 20.26 53.70 8.87
CA ARG A 343 20.80 54.26 7.60
C ARG A 343 19.85 53.87 6.44
N ASP A 344 19.17 54.80 5.77
CA ASP A 344 19.63 55.67 4.66
C ASP A 344 20.02 54.87 3.39
N SER A 345 19.17 54.75 2.35
CA SER A 345 18.71 55.73 1.32
C SER A 345 19.69 55.85 0.12
N HIS A 346 19.37 55.29 -1.07
CA HIS A 346 18.74 55.93 -2.26
C HIS A 346 19.71 56.82 -3.11
N PRO A 347 19.41 57.26 -4.37
CA PRO A 347 18.50 56.77 -5.44
C PRO A 347 19.10 56.88 -6.90
N GLY A 348 18.28 56.68 -7.95
CA GLY A 348 18.47 57.27 -9.30
C GLY A 348 17.97 56.39 -10.48
N THR A 349 16.79 56.61 -11.11
CA THR A 349 16.47 57.53 -12.25
C THR A 349 17.17 57.18 -13.59
N LYS A 350 16.54 57.21 -14.79
CA LYS A 350 15.25 57.77 -15.28
C LYS A 350 14.94 57.29 -16.73
N ASP A 351 13.68 57.44 -17.18
CA ASP A 351 13.12 57.73 -18.55
C ASP A 351 13.74 57.07 -19.81
N ASP A 352 12.99 56.59 -20.84
CA ASP A 352 12.21 57.41 -21.81
C ASP A 352 11.26 56.57 -22.74
N THR A 353 10.80 57.15 -23.87
CA THR A 353 9.65 56.77 -24.72
C THR A 353 9.99 56.68 -26.24
N THR A 354 9.17 56.34 -27.26
CA THR A 354 7.70 56.15 -27.50
C THR A 354 7.37 55.06 -28.56
N LEU A 355 6.12 54.56 -28.57
CA LEU A 355 5.26 54.08 -29.70
C LEU A 355 5.86 53.69 -31.09
N ALA A 356 5.48 52.51 -31.60
CA ALA A 356 5.19 52.25 -33.04
C ALA A 356 4.32 50.98 -33.22
N ASP A 357 3.45 50.94 -34.24
CA ASP A 357 2.50 49.86 -34.53
C ASP A 357 3.14 48.56 -35.07
N GLY A 358 2.46 47.42 -34.85
CA GLY A 358 2.73 46.16 -35.53
C GLY A 358 1.84 45.02 -35.02
N ASP A 359 1.02 44.43 -35.89
CA ASP A 359 0.12 43.31 -35.56
C ASP A 359 0.87 42.08 -35.01
N ASP A 360 0.51 41.63 -33.80
CA ASP A 360 0.16 40.22 -33.52
C ASP A 360 -0.24 39.99 -32.05
N GLN A 361 -1.37 39.31 -31.84
CA GLN A 361 -1.72 38.51 -30.65
C GLN A 361 -1.49 39.11 -29.23
N ASP A 362 -2.55 39.65 -28.60
CA ASP A 362 -2.66 39.72 -27.13
C ASP A 362 -3.62 38.60 -26.65
N LEU A 363 -3.23 37.62 -25.83
CA LEU A 363 -2.62 37.67 -24.49
C LEU A 363 -3.50 38.32 -23.40
N LEU A 364 -4.56 37.61 -23.01
CA LEU A 364 -4.97 37.58 -21.60
C LEU A 364 -4.16 36.51 -20.86
N VAL A 365 -2.86 36.79 -20.66
CA VAL A 365 -2.02 36.02 -19.74
C VAL A 365 -2.17 36.62 -18.34
N THR A 366 -2.97 35.96 -17.50
CA THR A 366 -2.96 36.23 -16.06
C THR A 366 -1.64 35.75 -15.49
N HIS A 367 -0.70 36.69 -15.29
CA HIS A 367 0.59 36.43 -14.68
C HIS A 367 0.42 36.01 -13.21
N MET A 368 0.38 34.70 -12.98
CA MET A 368 0.57 34.10 -11.66
C MET A 368 2.07 34.08 -11.35
N SER A 369 2.51 34.61 -10.20
CA SER A 369 3.91 34.49 -9.81
C SER A 369 4.23 33.06 -9.39
N ILE A 370 5.51 32.72 -9.29
CA ILE A 370 5.94 31.39 -8.82
C ILE A 370 5.40 31.14 -7.39
N GLN A 371 5.39 32.18 -6.53
CA GLN A 371 4.85 32.04 -5.17
C GLN A 371 3.33 31.81 -5.18
N ASP A 372 2.57 32.59 -5.95
CA ASP A 372 1.11 32.40 -6.05
C ASP A 372 0.75 30.99 -6.56
N MET A 373 1.57 30.44 -7.46
CA MET A 373 1.41 29.08 -7.97
C MET A 373 1.72 28.02 -6.89
N PHE A 374 2.73 28.25 -6.06
CA PHE A 374 3.08 27.39 -4.93
C PHE A 374 2.03 27.42 -3.83
N ASP A 375 1.54 28.60 -3.47
CA ASP A 375 0.52 28.79 -2.43
C ASP A 375 -0.79 28.13 -2.88
N LEU A 376 -1.22 28.37 -4.12
CA LEU A 376 -2.41 27.73 -4.71
C LEU A 376 -2.29 26.19 -4.73
N LEU A 377 -1.14 25.63 -5.10
CA LEU A 377 -0.94 24.19 -5.13
C LEU A 377 -0.87 23.57 -3.72
N SER A 378 -0.33 24.30 -2.75
CA SER A 378 -0.24 23.88 -1.35
C SER A 378 -1.62 23.85 -0.68
N ASP A 379 -2.44 24.89 -0.91
CA ASP A 379 -3.84 24.95 -0.47
C ASP A 379 -4.70 23.80 -1.06
N HIS A 380 -4.29 23.23 -2.19
CA HIS A 380 -4.94 22.09 -2.83
C HIS A 380 -4.22 20.75 -2.56
N GLY A 381 -3.39 20.67 -1.51
CA GLY A 381 -2.85 19.42 -0.97
C GLY A 381 -1.51 18.96 -1.55
N CYS A 382 -0.78 19.82 -2.26
CA CYS A 382 0.64 19.59 -2.54
C CYS A 382 1.50 19.95 -1.33
N ILE A 383 2.69 19.35 -1.20
CA ILE A 383 3.66 19.70 -0.15
C ILE A 383 4.84 20.41 -0.81
N ASP A 384 5.14 21.63 -0.34
CA ASP A 384 6.39 22.32 -0.69
C ASP A 384 7.57 21.77 0.15
N LEU A 385 8.67 21.48 -0.54
CA LEU A 385 9.91 20.99 0.04
C LEU A 385 11.10 21.94 -0.23
N GLY A 386 10.85 23.16 -0.73
CA GLY A 386 11.88 24.15 -1.05
C GLY A 386 12.79 24.51 0.13
N SER A 387 12.27 24.45 1.35
CA SER A 387 13.03 24.66 2.61
C SER A 387 14.03 23.55 2.94
N HIS A 388 13.97 22.40 2.27
CA HIS A 388 14.80 21.22 2.53
C HIS A 388 15.84 20.95 1.43
N MET A 389 15.98 21.87 0.46
CA MET A 389 16.83 21.71 -0.73
C MET A 389 18.07 22.62 -0.70
N ASP A 390 19.13 22.18 -1.37
CA ASP A 390 20.37 22.95 -1.51
C ASP A 390 20.13 24.19 -2.40
N PRO A 391 20.31 25.43 -1.90
CA PRO A 391 20.04 26.65 -2.65
C PRO A 391 20.97 26.85 -3.87
N ILE A 392 22.00 26.03 -4.03
CA ILE A 392 22.89 26.04 -5.20
C ILE A 392 22.24 25.39 -6.42
N GLN A 393 21.22 24.53 -6.25
CA GLN A 393 20.45 23.99 -7.37
C GLN A 393 19.17 24.81 -7.61
N HIS A 394 19.16 25.60 -8.69
CA HIS A 394 17.95 26.22 -9.23
C HIS A 394 16.99 25.13 -9.73
N SER A 395 16.21 24.54 -8.83
CA SER A 395 15.27 23.45 -9.11
C SER A 395 14.19 23.36 -8.04
N ALA A 396 12.97 23.71 -8.42
CA ALA A 396 11.77 23.54 -7.60
C ALA A 396 11.15 22.14 -7.85
N VAL A 397 10.69 21.47 -6.79
CA VAL A 397 10.04 20.15 -6.86
C VAL A 397 8.75 20.17 -6.06
N LEU A 398 7.62 19.97 -6.74
CA LEU A 398 6.32 19.69 -6.14
C LEU A 398 6.05 18.19 -6.16
N MET A 399 5.46 17.67 -5.07
CA MET A 399 5.13 16.25 -4.95
C MET A 399 3.68 16.06 -4.50
N SER A 400 2.92 15.29 -5.27
CA SER A 400 1.73 14.57 -4.83
C SER A 400 1.98 13.07 -5.00
N GLY A 401 1.40 12.24 -4.13
CA GLY A 401 1.89 10.87 -3.94
C GLY A 401 1.41 9.83 -4.96
N GLY A 402 2.30 8.90 -5.34
CA GLY A 402 1.95 7.53 -5.78
C GLY A 402 2.13 7.19 -7.27
N GLY A 403 3.08 6.27 -7.58
CA GLY A 403 3.23 5.60 -8.89
C GLY A 403 3.93 6.39 -10.02
N PHE A 404 5.07 5.89 -10.51
CA PHE A 404 5.93 6.46 -11.58
C PHE A 404 5.33 7.57 -12.48
N GLY A 405 5.79 8.81 -12.29
CA GLY A 405 5.52 9.94 -13.18
C GLY A 405 6.71 10.30 -14.10
N ASP A 406 6.40 10.71 -15.33
CA ASP A 406 7.38 11.27 -16.29
C ASP A 406 7.97 12.58 -15.76
N ILE A 407 9.28 12.78 -15.98
CA ILE A 407 9.98 14.00 -15.58
C ILE A 407 10.00 14.95 -16.78
N TRP A 408 9.18 15.99 -16.74
CA TRP A 408 9.26 17.10 -17.69
C TRP A 408 10.39 18.05 -17.28
N LYS A 409 11.42 18.15 -18.12
CA LYS A 409 12.50 19.12 -17.97
C LYS A 409 12.27 20.26 -18.96
N GLY A 410 12.08 21.46 -18.44
CA GLY A 410 11.88 22.68 -19.23
C GLY A 410 12.82 23.80 -18.79
N GLU A 411 12.85 24.86 -19.58
CA GLU A 411 13.56 26.10 -19.28
C GLU A 411 12.54 27.24 -19.37
N LEU A 412 12.38 28.01 -18.30
CA LEU A 412 11.51 29.19 -18.27
C LEU A 412 12.12 30.30 -19.14
N LEU A 413 11.29 31.24 -19.58
CA LEU A 413 11.70 32.37 -20.44
C LEU A 413 12.80 33.26 -19.83
N ASN A 414 13.06 33.17 -18.52
CA ASN A 414 14.15 33.85 -17.82
C ASN A 414 15.45 33.01 -17.71
N GLY A 415 15.53 31.86 -18.39
CA GLY A 415 16.67 30.94 -18.34
C GLY A 415 16.69 29.99 -17.12
N THR A 416 15.68 30.05 -16.24
CA THR A 416 15.60 29.17 -15.07
C THR A 416 15.15 27.77 -15.49
N LYS A 417 15.95 26.76 -15.18
CA LYS A 417 15.61 25.35 -15.45
C LYS A 417 14.60 24.84 -14.41
N VAL A 418 13.57 24.17 -14.88
CA VAL A 418 12.52 23.60 -14.03
C VAL A 418 12.31 22.13 -14.37
N ALA A 419 12.18 21.30 -13.34
CA ALA A 419 11.81 19.89 -13.47
C ALA A 419 10.45 19.69 -12.82
N ILE A 420 9.40 19.55 -13.63
CA ILE A 420 8.05 19.27 -13.14
C ILE A 420 7.82 17.76 -13.18
N LYS A 421 7.42 17.18 -12.04
CA LYS A 421 7.06 15.77 -11.93
C LYS A 421 5.57 15.66 -11.60
N VAL A 422 4.77 15.42 -12.63
CA VAL A 422 3.31 15.33 -12.51
C VAL A 422 2.90 13.89 -12.23
N TRP A 423 1.99 13.70 -11.28
CA TRP A 423 1.41 12.40 -10.92
C TRP A 423 -0.09 12.42 -11.27
N ARG A 424 -0.61 11.32 -11.82
CA ARG A 424 -1.92 11.31 -12.49
C ARG A 424 -3.05 10.98 -11.52
N ALA A 425 -3.58 11.98 -10.85
CA ALA A 425 -4.80 11.84 -10.05
C ALA A 425 -6.00 11.51 -10.96
N SER A 426 -6.67 10.39 -10.69
CA SER A 426 -7.90 9.97 -11.40
C SER A 426 -9.14 10.33 -10.60
N LEU A 427 -9.47 11.63 -10.59
CA LEU A 427 -10.76 12.17 -10.11
C LEU A 427 -11.05 13.50 -10.83
N ILE A 428 -11.26 13.41 -12.15
CA ILE A 428 -11.70 14.54 -12.99
C ILE A 428 -13.22 14.45 -13.17
N GLU A 429 -13.97 14.69 -12.09
CA GLU A 429 -15.44 14.83 -12.14
C GLU A 429 -15.94 16.18 -11.59
N GLN A 430 -15.04 17.13 -11.27
CA GLN A 430 -15.40 18.49 -10.86
C GLN A 430 -14.59 19.62 -11.55
N CYS A 431 -13.85 19.32 -12.63
CA CYS A 431 -13.20 20.35 -13.44
C CYS A 431 -14.04 20.68 -14.67
N ASP A 432 -15.00 21.60 -14.51
CA ASP A 432 -15.79 22.11 -15.63
C ASP A 432 -15.01 23.18 -16.42
N TYR A 433 -15.14 23.14 -17.75
CA TYR A 433 -14.60 24.07 -18.75
C TYR A 433 -13.06 24.26 -18.93
N LYS A 434 -12.56 23.47 -19.89
CA LYS A 434 -11.63 23.84 -20.99
C LYS A 434 -10.15 24.13 -20.71
N MET A 435 -9.38 23.07 -21.01
CA MET A 435 -8.10 23.06 -21.75
C MET A 435 -6.97 23.99 -21.30
N LEU A 436 -6.01 23.35 -20.62
CA LEU A 436 -4.59 23.62 -20.72
C LEU A 436 -4.15 24.05 -22.13
N LYS A 437 -3.18 24.97 -22.16
CA LYS A 437 -2.27 25.19 -23.28
C LYS A 437 -0.84 25.25 -22.73
#